data_AF-D8IQ16-F1
#
_entry.id   AF-D8IQ16-F1
#
_cell.length_a   1.000
_cell.length_b   1.000
_cell.length_c   1.000
_cell.angle_alpha   90.00
_cell.angle_beta   90.00
_cell.angle_gamma   90.00
#
_symmetry.space_group_name_H-M   'P 1'
#
loop_
_entity.id
_entity.type
_entity.pdbx_description
1 polymer ?
#
loop_
_entity_poly.entity_id
_entity_poly.type
_entity_poly.pdbx_seq_one_letter_code
_entity_poly.pdbx_strand_id
1 'polypeptide(L)'
;MGWLLVVVGWLANHWLSEIRDRRKEVRGQLDALLESLDELRDDALQFHMGKEYDQPKADSVLMALRKIEGAALRAAIVEETTVAVGVKKIRQAITLENFEVAVFATQNYSDQIITKIQLAVEDFSGAFEAAYSRKYPNRFPYYSRR
;
A
#
# COMPACT_ATOMS: atom_id res chain seq x y z
N MET A 1 46.76 -1.53 -19.79
CA MET A 1 45.92 -2.52 -19.08
C MET A 1 45.33 -1.99 -17.78
N GLY A 2 46.08 -1.32 -16.89
CA GLY A 2 45.51 -0.77 -15.63
C GLY A 2 44.37 0.24 -15.81
N TRP A 3 44.46 1.12 -16.81
CA TRP A 3 43.40 2.10 -17.10
C TRP A 3 42.05 1.47 -17.50
N LEU A 4 42.05 0.32 -18.17
CA LEU A 4 40.81 -0.38 -18.52
C LEU A 4 40.11 -0.93 -17.26
N LEU A 5 40.86 -1.44 -16.29
CA LEU A 5 40.31 -1.89 -15.01
C LEU A 5 39.72 -0.73 -14.20
N VAL A 6 40.36 0.44 -14.23
CA VAL A 6 39.84 1.65 -13.57
C VAL A 6 38.52 2.10 -14.20
N VAL A 7 38.43 2.11 -15.53
CA VAL A 7 37.20 2.49 -16.26
C VAL A 7 36.07 1.49 -15.98
N VAL A 8 36.35 0.18 -16.03
CA VAL A 8 35.35 -0.87 -15.74
C VAL A 8 34.89 -0.80 -14.29
N GLY A 9 35.80 -0.60 -13.33
CA GLY A 9 35.46 -0.43 -11.92
C GLY A 9 34.60 0.80 -11.65
N TRP A 10 34.90 1.92 -12.31
CA TRP A 10 34.11 3.15 -12.21
C TRP A 10 32.69 2.96 -12.78
N LEU A 11 32.57 2.36 -13.98
CA LEU A 11 31.27 2.05 -14.58
C LEU A 11 30.42 1.13 -13.70
N ALA A 12 31.04 0.08 -13.16
CA ALA A 12 30.37 -0.86 -12.25
C ALA A 12 29.88 -0.16 -10.97
N ASN A 13 30.71 0.71 -10.37
CA ASN A 13 30.34 1.46 -9.18
C ASN A 13 29.20 2.45 -9.46
N HIS A 14 29.24 3.14 -10.60
CA HIS A 14 28.18 4.06 -11.02
C HIS A 14 26.84 3.32 -11.18
N TRP A 15 26.85 2.18 -11.88
CA TRP A 15 25.68 1.32 -12.05
C TRP A 15 25.12 0.80 -10.71
N LEU A 16 25.99 0.33 -9.81
CA LEU A 16 25.58 -0.16 -8.50
C LEU A 16 24.98 0.95 -7.64
N SER A 17 25.53 2.18 -7.70
CA SER A 17 24.96 3.33 -7.00
C SER A 17 23.57 3.66 -7.53
N GLU A 18 23.40 3.74 -8.85
CA GLU A 18 22.11 4.06 -9.45
C GLU A 18 21.02 3.02 -9.10
N ILE A 19 21.35 1.73 -9.13
CA ILE A 19 20.42 0.65 -8.73
C ILE A 19 20.02 0.79 -7.26
N ARG A 20 20.98 1.07 -6.38
CA ARG A 20 20.72 1.25 -4.95
C ARG A 20 19.82 2.45 -4.70
N ASP A 21 20.08 3.56 -5.38
CA ASP A 21 19.35 4.80 -5.18
C ASP A 21 17.91 4.68 -5.70
N ARG A 22 17.71 4.05 -6.87
CA ARG A 22 16.37 3.67 -7.37
C ARG A 22 15.62 2.74 -6.42
N ARG A 23 16.29 1.75 -5.82
CA ARG A 23 15.65 0.85 -4.84
C ARG A 23 15.17 1.62 -3.62
N LYS A 24 15.99 2.55 -3.10
CA LYS A 24 15.61 3.39 -1.94
C LYS A 24 14.41 4.28 -2.26
N GLU A 25 14.38 4.89 -3.44
CA GLU A 25 13.25 5.70 -3.88
C GLU A 25 11.96 4.90 -3.93
N VAL A 26 11.99 3.72 -4.56
CA VAL A 26 10.83 2.82 -4.65
C VAL A 26 10.40 2.34 -3.25
N ARG A 27 11.36 2.05 -2.35
CA ARG A 27 11.03 1.68 -0.98
C ARG A 27 10.35 2.82 -0.22
N GLY A 28 10.83 4.06 -0.37
CA GLY A 28 10.20 5.22 0.26
C GLY A 28 8.77 5.46 -0.24
N GLN A 29 8.52 5.28 -1.54
CA GLN A 29 7.16 5.36 -2.09
C GLN A 29 6.24 4.26 -1.55
N LEU A 30 6.77 3.04 -1.38
CA LEU A 30 6.05 1.93 -0.78
C LEU A 30 5.73 2.20 0.69
N ASP A 31 6.70 2.63 1.48
CA ASP A 31 6.51 2.92 2.90
C ASP A 31 5.41 3.97 3.11
N ALA A 32 5.41 5.04 2.30
CA ALA A 32 4.37 6.08 2.35
C ALA A 32 2.97 5.54 1.97
N LEU A 33 2.88 4.60 1.02
CA LEU A 33 1.63 3.96 0.65
C LEU A 33 1.10 3.06 1.79
N LEU A 34 1.98 2.30 2.42
CA LEU A 34 1.64 1.42 3.54
C LEU A 34 1.17 2.24 4.76
N GLU A 35 1.84 3.35 5.05
CA GLU A 35 1.42 4.29 6.08
C GLU A 35 0.03 4.86 5.78
N SER A 36 -0.22 5.29 4.54
CA SER A 36 -1.55 5.76 4.13
C SER A 36 -2.64 4.69 4.27
N LEU A 37 -2.30 3.42 4.03
CA LEU A 37 -3.22 2.29 4.19
C LEU A 37 -3.55 2.03 5.67
N ASP A 38 -2.55 2.13 6.55
CA ASP A 38 -2.75 2.03 8.00
C ASP A 38 -3.60 3.20 8.53
N GLU A 39 -3.36 4.42 8.06
CA GLU A 39 -4.19 5.59 8.39
C GLU A 39 -5.65 5.39 7.94
N LEU A 40 -5.88 4.92 6.70
CA LEU A 40 -7.23 4.60 6.23
C LEU A 40 -7.90 3.54 7.09
N ARG A 41 -7.17 2.48 7.46
CA ARG A 41 -7.69 1.44 8.34
C ARG A 41 -8.15 2.06 9.65
N ASP A 42 -7.29 2.83 10.31
CA ASP A 42 -7.59 3.40 11.62
C ASP A 42 -8.75 4.40 11.55
N ASP A 43 -8.83 5.21 10.50
CA ASP A 43 -9.95 6.11 10.24
C ASP A 43 -11.28 5.35 10.04
N ALA A 44 -11.26 4.26 9.26
CA ALA A 44 -12.43 3.43 9.04
C ALA A 44 -12.88 2.73 10.33
N LEU A 45 -11.93 2.20 11.11
CA LEU A 45 -12.24 1.58 12.40
C LEU A 45 -12.86 2.60 13.36
N GLN A 46 -12.29 3.80 13.46
CA GLN A 46 -12.83 4.88 14.27
C GLN A 46 -14.26 5.26 13.85
N PHE A 47 -14.52 5.29 12.55
CA PHE A 47 -15.87 5.55 12.03
C PHE A 47 -16.86 4.46 12.46
N HIS A 48 -16.56 3.19 12.19
CA HIS A 48 -17.47 2.07 12.51
C HIS A 48 -17.65 1.84 14.03
N MET A 49 -16.64 2.19 14.83
CA MET A 49 -16.70 2.13 16.30
C MET A 49 -17.25 3.42 16.93
N GLY A 50 -17.61 4.41 16.11
CA GLY A 50 -18.21 5.65 16.57
C GLY A 50 -19.55 5.41 17.27
N LYS A 51 -19.85 6.25 18.26
CA LYS A 51 -21.14 6.20 19.00
C LYS A 51 -22.34 6.57 18.13
N GLU A 52 -22.10 7.35 17.09
CA GLU A 52 -23.09 7.85 16.16
C GLU A 52 -22.48 7.97 14.76
N TYR A 53 -23.34 8.09 13.76
CA TYR A 53 -22.91 8.28 12.39
C TYR A 53 -22.28 9.68 12.22
N ASP A 54 -20.99 9.71 11.92
CA ASP A 54 -20.22 10.93 11.66
C ASP A 54 -20.02 11.11 10.15
N GLN A 55 -20.84 11.98 9.55
CA GLN A 55 -20.77 12.28 8.10
C GLN A 55 -19.39 12.84 7.68
N PRO A 56 -18.82 13.85 8.36
CA PRO A 56 -17.45 14.30 8.09
C PRO A 56 -16.41 13.18 8.06
N LYS A 57 -16.48 12.22 8.99
CA LYS A 57 -15.56 11.07 9.04
C LYS A 57 -15.83 10.08 7.90
N ALA A 58 -17.08 9.82 7.55
CA ALA A 58 -17.41 9.01 6.37
C ALA A 58 -16.82 9.62 5.09
N ASP A 59 -16.95 10.94 4.91
CA ASP A 59 -16.40 11.66 3.77
C ASP A 59 -14.85 11.63 3.76
N SER A 60 -14.20 11.74 4.92
CA SER A 60 -12.74 11.65 5.01
C SER A 60 -12.23 10.26 4.61
N VAL A 61 -12.91 9.18 5.04
CA VAL A 61 -12.61 7.80 4.65
C VAL A 61 -12.75 7.60 3.13
N LEU A 62 -13.81 8.14 2.51
CA LEU A 62 -14.00 8.07 1.05
C LEU A 62 -12.92 8.85 0.30
N MET A 63 -12.48 10.00 0.81
CA MET A 63 -11.38 10.76 0.22
C MET A 63 -10.05 10.01 0.34
N ALA A 64 -9.77 9.39 1.49
CA ALA A 64 -8.57 8.59 1.71
C ALA A 64 -8.52 7.39 0.75
N LEU A 65 -9.64 6.69 0.54
CA LEU A 65 -9.75 5.62 -0.45
C LEU A 65 -9.33 6.06 -1.86
N ARG A 66 -9.79 7.23 -2.31
CA ARG A 66 -9.41 7.78 -3.63
C ARG A 66 -7.92 8.14 -3.70
N LYS A 67 -7.36 8.67 -2.62
CA LYS A 67 -5.92 9.00 -2.55
C LYS A 67 -5.06 7.75 -2.64
N ILE A 68 -5.42 6.70 -1.92
CA ILE A 68 -4.73 5.40 -1.93
C ILE A 68 -4.77 4.77 -3.31
N GLU A 69 -5.91 4.81 -4.01
CA GLU A 69 -6.01 4.32 -5.39
C GLU A 69 -4.99 5.01 -6.30
N GLY A 70 -4.90 6.34 -6.25
CA GLY A 70 -3.91 7.09 -7.01
C GLY A 70 -2.46 6.83 -6.59
N ALA A 71 -2.19 6.66 -5.29
CA ALA A 71 -0.85 6.37 -4.77
C ALA A 71 -0.39 4.95 -5.16
N ALA A 72 -1.28 3.97 -5.06
CA ALA A 72 -1.03 2.58 -5.43
C ALA A 72 -0.67 2.44 -6.92
N LEU A 73 -1.37 3.17 -7.80
CA LEU A 73 -1.05 3.20 -9.24
C LEU A 73 0.33 3.85 -9.50
N ARG A 74 0.69 4.90 -8.76
CA ARG A 74 1.99 5.59 -8.93
C ARG A 74 3.18 4.76 -8.44
N ALA A 75 3.01 3.93 -7.43
CA ALA A 75 4.10 3.10 -6.91
C ALA A 75 4.67 2.15 -7.99
N ALA A 76 3.88 1.71 -8.97
CA ALA A 76 4.31 0.91 -10.12
C ALA A 76 5.15 -0.35 -9.78
N ILE A 77 4.94 -0.92 -8.58
CA ILE A 77 5.55 -2.18 -8.13
C ILE A 77 4.64 -3.36 -8.44
N VAL A 78 3.32 -3.12 -8.44
CA VAL A 78 2.26 -4.10 -8.63
C VAL A 78 1.54 -3.81 -9.95
N GLU A 79 1.00 -4.85 -10.57
CA GLU A 79 0.15 -4.74 -11.76
C GLU A 79 -1.15 -3.98 -11.46
N GLU A 80 -1.58 -3.16 -12.42
CA GLU A 80 -2.78 -2.30 -12.30
C GLU A 80 -4.04 -3.11 -11.96
N THR A 81 -4.16 -4.32 -12.49
CA THR A 81 -5.27 -5.25 -12.19
C THR A 81 -5.32 -5.62 -10.71
N THR A 82 -4.17 -5.92 -10.10
CA THR A 82 -4.06 -6.22 -8.66
C THR A 82 -4.39 -4.98 -7.83
N VAL A 83 -3.97 -3.79 -8.27
CA VAL A 83 -4.34 -2.53 -7.61
C VAL A 83 -5.86 -2.34 -7.62
N ALA A 84 -6.49 -2.46 -8.79
CA ALA A 84 -7.93 -2.32 -8.93
C ALA A 84 -8.71 -3.33 -8.08
N VAL A 85 -8.27 -4.60 -8.06
CA VAL A 85 -8.89 -5.66 -7.23
C VAL A 85 -8.73 -5.35 -5.74
N GLY A 86 -7.54 -4.95 -5.29
CA GLY A 86 -7.26 -4.65 -3.89
C GLY A 86 -8.04 -3.43 -3.38
N VAL A 87 -7.99 -2.32 -4.13
CA VAL A 87 -8.77 -1.10 -3.80
C VAL A 87 -10.27 -1.41 -3.76
N LYS A 88 -10.77 -2.22 -4.69
CA LYS A 88 -12.18 -2.66 -4.69
C LYS A 88 -12.52 -3.43 -3.42
N LYS A 89 -11.67 -4.38 -3.00
CA LYS A 89 -11.88 -5.17 -1.77
C LYS A 89 -11.91 -4.29 -0.53
N ILE A 90 -10.96 -3.37 -0.39
CA ILE A 90 -10.92 -2.43 0.75
C ILE A 90 -12.17 -1.56 0.76
N ARG A 91 -12.54 -0.98 -0.39
CA ARG A 91 -13.75 -0.17 -0.52
C ARG A 91 -14.99 -0.96 -0.10
N GLN A 92 -15.14 -2.20 -0.58
CA GLN A 92 -16.26 -3.05 -0.20
C GLN A 92 -16.25 -3.39 1.31
N ALA A 93 -15.09 -3.70 1.88
CA ALA A 93 -14.99 -4.00 3.30
C ALA A 93 -15.42 -2.83 4.20
N ILE A 94 -15.11 -1.60 3.78
CA ILE A 94 -15.44 -0.37 4.51
C ILE A 94 -16.89 0.06 4.26
N THR A 95 -17.35 0.09 3.00
CA THR A 95 -18.58 0.81 2.66
C THR A 95 -19.80 -0.07 2.45
N LEU A 96 -19.66 -1.40 2.35
CA LEU A 96 -20.79 -2.28 2.02
C LEU A 96 -21.76 -2.45 3.19
N GLU A 97 -21.25 -2.49 4.42
CA GLU A 97 -22.01 -2.71 5.64
C GLU A 97 -21.79 -1.53 6.59
N ASN A 98 -22.84 -1.06 7.27
CA ASN A 98 -22.73 -0.06 8.33
C ASN A 98 -22.14 1.32 7.90
N PHE A 99 -22.35 1.71 6.64
CA PHE A 99 -21.87 2.99 6.09
C PHE A 99 -23.00 3.97 5.71
N GLU A 100 -24.26 3.58 5.90
CA GLU A 100 -25.42 4.46 5.68
C GLU A 100 -26.04 4.88 7.01
N VAL A 101 -26.52 6.13 7.09
CA VAL A 101 -27.14 6.70 8.29
C VAL A 101 -28.27 5.81 8.83
N ALA A 102 -29.11 5.27 7.94
CA ALA A 102 -30.30 4.51 8.31
C ALA A 102 -30.00 3.14 8.94
N VAL A 103 -28.81 2.59 8.70
CA VAL A 103 -28.40 1.25 9.15
C VAL A 103 -27.14 1.27 10.02
N PHE A 104 -26.67 2.46 10.40
CA PHE A 104 -25.49 2.62 11.22
C PHE A 104 -25.73 2.13 12.64
N ALA A 105 -24.82 1.27 13.10
CA ALA A 105 -24.71 0.77 14.45
C ALA A 105 -23.24 0.78 14.86
N THR A 106 -22.96 1.14 16.11
CA THR A 106 -21.62 1.06 16.68
C THR A 106 -21.13 -0.38 16.69
N GLN A 107 -19.97 -0.61 16.11
CA GLN A 107 -19.31 -1.92 16.06
C GLN A 107 -18.30 -2.07 17.20
N ASN A 108 -18.12 -3.29 17.68
CA ASN A 108 -17.06 -3.71 18.58
C ASN A 108 -15.87 -4.24 17.79
N TYR A 109 -14.70 -4.31 18.43
CA TYR A 109 -13.47 -4.82 17.80
C TYR A 109 -13.57 -6.28 17.32
N SER A 110 -14.44 -7.09 17.95
CA SER A 110 -14.68 -8.48 17.58
C SER A 110 -15.67 -8.65 16.42
N ASP A 111 -16.29 -7.57 15.94
CA ASP A 111 -17.34 -7.67 14.93
C ASP A 111 -16.74 -7.93 13.54
N GLN A 112 -17.50 -8.67 12.73
CA GLN A 112 -17.00 -9.13 11.42
C GLN A 112 -16.62 -7.97 10.48
N ILE A 113 -17.30 -6.82 10.56
CA ILE A 113 -16.99 -5.64 9.74
C ILE A 113 -15.56 -5.16 10.02
N ILE A 114 -15.20 -5.06 11.29
CA ILE A 114 -13.86 -4.66 11.73
C ILE A 114 -12.80 -5.63 11.21
N THR A 115 -13.03 -6.93 11.38
CA THR A 115 -12.12 -7.96 10.87
C THR A 115 -12.00 -7.93 9.34
N LYS A 116 -13.11 -7.75 8.61
CA LYS A 116 -13.10 -7.63 7.14
C LYS A 116 -12.24 -6.46 6.67
N ILE A 117 -12.36 -5.30 7.34
CA ILE A 117 -11.56 -4.10 7.02
C ILE A 117 -10.08 -4.39 7.25
N GLN A 118 -9.72 -4.95 8.41
CA GLN A 118 -8.33 -5.29 8.74
C GLN A 118 -7.73 -6.25 7.73
N LEU A 119 -8.40 -7.37 7.44
CA LEU A 119 -7.94 -8.36 6.48
C LEU A 119 -7.80 -7.78 5.07
N ALA A 120 -8.74 -6.95 4.62
CA ALA A 120 -8.66 -6.35 3.29
C ALA A 120 -7.46 -5.40 3.15
N VAL A 121 -7.14 -4.64 4.20
CA VAL A 121 -5.96 -3.76 4.22
C VAL A 121 -4.67 -4.57 4.30
N GLU A 122 -4.60 -5.56 5.20
CA GLU A 122 -3.44 -6.45 5.36
C GLU A 122 -3.11 -7.23 4.09
N ASP A 123 -4.12 -7.81 3.43
CA ASP A 123 -3.97 -8.52 2.16
C ASP A 123 -3.37 -7.59 1.08
N PHE A 124 -3.83 -6.35 1.03
CA PHE A 124 -3.38 -5.39 0.02
C PHE A 124 -1.95 -4.91 0.30
N SER A 125 -1.66 -4.53 1.55
CA SER A 125 -0.31 -4.20 2.01
C SER A 125 0.67 -5.34 1.76
N GLY A 126 0.27 -6.58 2.07
CA GLY A 126 1.04 -7.80 1.83
C GLY A 126 1.32 -8.03 0.34
N ALA A 127 0.36 -7.73 -0.55
CA ALA A 127 0.57 -7.85 -1.99
C ALA A 127 1.67 -6.89 -2.50
N PHE A 128 1.71 -5.67 -1.98
CA PHE A 128 2.76 -4.70 -2.31
C PHE A 128 4.14 -5.12 -1.78
N GLU A 129 4.22 -5.54 -0.52
CA GLU A 129 5.47 -6.02 0.08
C GLU A 129 6.00 -7.27 -0.62
N ALA A 130 5.12 -8.20 -0.99
CA ALA A 130 5.48 -9.39 -1.76
C ALA A 130 5.99 -9.02 -3.17
N ALA A 131 5.37 -8.04 -3.82
CA ALA A 131 5.81 -7.56 -5.13
C ALA A 131 7.17 -6.85 -5.05
N TYR A 132 7.37 -6.03 -4.01
CA TYR A 132 8.65 -5.38 -3.76
C TYR A 132 9.76 -6.39 -3.49
N SER A 133 9.53 -7.37 -2.61
CA SER A 133 10.50 -8.42 -2.28
C SER A 133 10.89 -9.27 -3.50
N ARG A 134 9.95 -9.46 -4.44
CA ARG A 134 10.21 -10.16 -5.70
C ARG A 134 11.05 -9.33 -6.67
N LYS A 135 10.78 -8.03 -6.75
CA LYS A 135 11.52 -7.09 -7.62
C LYS A 135 12.92 -6.79 -7.08
N TYR A 136 13.07 -6.71 -5.77
CA TYR A 136 14.31 -6.36 -5.05
C TYR A 136 14.64 -7.40 -3.97
N PRO A 137 15.15 -8.59 -4.35
CA PRO A 137 15.48 -9.64 -3.41
C PRO A 137 16.61 -9.25 -2.44
N ASN A 138 16.57 -9.79 -1.23
CA ASN A 138 17.60 -9.57 -0.20
C ASN A 138 18.93 -10.30 -0.47
N ARG A 139 19.04 -11.02 -1.59
CA ARG A 139 20.24 -11.77 -2.00
C ARG A 139 20.67 -11.33 -3.40
N PHE A 140 21.98 -11.43 -3.67
CA PHE A 140 22.53 -11.12 -4.99
C PHE A 140 22.02 -12.10 -6.06
N PRO A 141 21.72 -11.65 -7.30
CA PRO A 141 21.69 -10.25 -7.74
C PRO A 141 20.48 -9.50 -7.17
N TYR A 142 20.69 -8.26 -6.69
CA TYR A 142 19.68 -7.43 -5.99
C TYR A 142 18.52 -6.92 -6.87
N TYR A 143 18.33 -7.52 -8.05
CA TYR A 143 17.27 -7.21 -9.01
C TYR A 143 16.96 -8.44 -9.86
N SER A 144 15.68 -8.76 -10.04
CA SER A 144 15.23 -9.82 -10.96
C SER A 144 14.81 -9.18 -12.29
N ARG A 145 15.41 -9.59 -13.41
CA ARG A 145 14.87 -9.29 -14.74
C ARG A 145 13.63 -10.16 -14.95
N ARG A 146 12.45 -9.53 -15.00
CA ARG A 146 11.26 -10.13 -15.62
C ARG A 146 11.52 -10.37 -17.10
#